data_AF-A0A2E7L3I5-F1
#
_entry.id   AF-A0A2E7L3I5-F1
#
_cell.length_a   1.000
_cell.length_b   1.000
_cell.length_c   1.000
_cell.angle_alpha   90.00
_cell.angle_beta   90.00
_cell.angle_gamma   90.00
#
_symmetry.space_group_name_H-M   'P 1'
#
loop_
_entity.id
_entity.type
_entity.pdbx_description
1 polymer ?
#
loop_
_entity_poly.entity_id
_entity_poly.type
_entity_poly.pdbx_seq_one_letter_code
_entity_poly.pdbx_strand_id
1 'polypeptide(L)' 'MLAGKDVLADQLVSAETVTDEWLDVTVDLSKYAGTQVQLRIENRANDWRNEWAYWHTVKVVTRP' A
#
# COMPACT_ATOMS: atom_id res chain seq x y z
N MET A 1 1.35 4.00 1.20
CA MET A 1 -0.13 4.07 1.33
C MET A 1 -0.49 5.11 2.36
N LEU A 2 -1.47 5.94 2.05
CA LEU A 2 -1.95 7.02 2.91
C LEU A 2 -3.45 6.90 3.14
N ALA A 3 -3.90 7.32 4.33
CA ALA A 3 -5.30 7.60 4.64
C ALA A 3 -5.43 9.07 5.04
N GLY A 4 -5.92 9.90 4.12
CA GLY A 4 -5.83 11.35 4.22
C GLY A 4 -4.37 11.81 4.30
N LYS A 5 -3.95 12.25 5.49
CA LYS A 5 -2.58 12.70 5.80
C LYS A 5 -1.75 11.65 6.52
N ASP A 6 -2.37 10.59 7.02
CA ASP A 6 -1.68 9.56 7.80
C ASP A 6 -1.00 8.56 6.88
N VAL A 7 0.25 8.23 7.19
CA VAL A 7 0.99 7.15 6.53
C VAL A 7 0.55 5.82 7.13
N LEU A 8 0.02 4.93 6.31
CA LEU A 8 -0.36 3.57 6.71
C LEU A 8 0.69 2.53 6.36
N ALA A 9 1.42 2.75 5.27
CA ALA A 9 2.54 1.90 4.87
C ALA A 9 3.54 2.72 4.07
N ASP A 10 4.82 2.58 4.42
CA ASP A 10 5.95 3.20 3.73
C ASP A 10 7.11 2.22 3.76
N GLN A 11 7.42 1.60 2.63
CA GLN A 11 8.42 0.54 2.55
C GLN A 11 9.06 0.50 1.16
N LEU A 12 10.32 0.08 1.13
CA LEU A 12 11.06 -0.16 -0.10
C LEU A 12 10.55 -1.46 -0.76
N VAL A 13 10.22 -1.37 -2.04
CA VAL A 13 9.84 -2.53 -2.86
C VAL A 13 10.97 -2.84 -3.84
N SER A 14 11.50 -4.06 -3.78
CA SER A 14 12.57 -4.54 -4.64
C SER A 14 12.44 -6.06 -4.84
N ALA A 15 13.25 -6.63 -5.73
CA ALA A 15 13.32 -8.07 -5.92
C ALA A 15 13.64 -8.85 -4.63
N GLU A 16 14.26 -8.20 -3.63
CA GLU A 16 14.60 -8.80 -2.34
C GLU A 16 13.45 -8.78 -1.33
N THR A 17 12.44 -7.91 -1.54
CA THR A 17 11.32 -7.74 -0.61
C THR A 17 10.01 -8.36 -1.10
N VAL A 18 10.02 -9.03 -2.26
CA VAL A 18 8.83 -9.69 -2.85
C VAL A 18 8.95 -11.21 -2.82
N THR A 19 7.82 -11.91 -2.87
CA THR A 19 7.75 -13.36 -3.07
C THR A 19 7.00 -13.61 -4.38
N ASP A 20 7.63 -14.32 -5.32
CA ASP A 20 7.05 -14.59 -6.64
C ASP A 20 6.62 -13.30 -7.37
N GLU A 21 7.50 -12.29 -7.36
CA GLU A 21 7.33 -10.97 -8.00
C GLU A 21 6.26 -10.06 -7.38
N TRP A 22 5.45 -10.55 -6.43
CA TRP A 22 4.39 -9.78 -5.78
C TRP A 22 4.67 -9.57 -4.29
N LEU A 23 4.18 -8.43 -3.79
CA LEU A 23 4.21 -8.08 -2.37
C LEU A 23 2.80 -7.79 -1.89
N ASP A 24 2.33 -8.64 -0.98
CA ASP A 24 1.05 -8.43 -0.30
C ASP A 24 1.22 -7.40 0.82
N VAL A 25 0.38 -6.36 0.78
CA VAL A 25 0.34 -5.31 1.81
C VAL A 25 -1.04 -5.30 2.46
N THR A 26 -1.08 -5.57 3.76
CA THR A 26 -2.30 -5.48 4.58
C THR A 26 -2.12 -4.38 5.61
N VAL A 27 -3.10 -3.48 5.71
CA VAL A 27 -3.14 -2.41 6.72
C VAL A 27 -4.45 -2.47 7.50
N ASP A 28 -4.40 -2.06 8.77
CA ASP A 28 -5.60 -1.92 9.59
C ASP A 28 -6.24 -0.54 9.39
N LEU A 29 -7.52 -0.53 9.05
CA LEU A 29 -8.34 0.66 8.86
C LEU A 29 -9.27 0.95 10.04
N SER A 30 -9.25 0.12 11.09
CA SER A 30 -10.19 0.20 12.23
C SER A 30 -10.23 1.58 12.88
N LYS A 31 -9.08 2.27 12.93
CA LYS A 31 -9.00 3.64 13.48
C LYS A 31 -9.79 4.70 12.71
N TYR A 32 -10.25 4.40 11.49
CA TYR A 32 -11.10 5.28 10.66
C TYR A 32 -12.56 4.81 10.59
N ALA A 33 -12.97 3.82 11.37
CA ALA A 33 -14.33 3.31 11.36
C ALA A 33 -15.36 4.43 11.61
N GLY A 34 -16.46 4.41 10.83
CA GLY A 34 -17.50 5.42 10.92
C GLY A 34 -17.15 6.78 10.29
N THR A 35 -15.98 6.91 9.66
CA THR A 35 -15.55 8.14 8.98
C THR A 35 -15.37 7.93 7.48
N GLN A 36 -15.54 8.99 6.70
CA GLN A 36 -15.13 9.00 5.29
C GLN A 36 -13.67 9.43 5.21
N VAL A 37 -12.81 8.55 4.70
CA VAL A 37 -11.37 8.83 4.50
C VAL A 37 -10.95 8.46 3.08
N GLN A 38 -10.10 9.30 2.48
CA GLN A 38 -9.50 9.01 1.17
C GLN A 38 -8.27 8.12 1.34
N LEU A 39 -8.28 6.97 0.70
CA LEU A 39 -7.10 6.11 0.58
C LEU A 39 -6.31 6.48 -0.69
N ARG A 40 -4.99 6.62 -0.55
CA ARG A 40 -4.06 6.80 -1.69
C ARG A 40 -3.00 5.72 -1.66
N ILE A 41 -2.86 5.04 -2.79
CA ILE A 41 -1.81 4.06 -3.05
C ILE A 41 -0.89 4.71 -4.08
N GLU A 42 0.39 4.82 -3.73
CA GLU A 42 1.37 5.58 -4.51
C GLU A 42 2.61 4.71 -4.69
N ASN A 43 3.10 4.68 -5.92
CA ASN A 43 4.46 4.27 -6.21
C ASN A 43 5.32 5.53 -6.20
N ARG A 44 6.21 5.66 -5.21
CA ARG A 44 7.07 6.83 -5.05
C ARG A 44 8.46 6.52 -5.60
N ALA A 45 8.90 7.34 -6.55
CA ALA A 45 10.25 7.33 -7.05
C ALA A 45 11.25 7.47 -5.89
N ASN A 46 12.35 6.73 -5.98
CA ASN A 46 13.43 6.71 -5.00
C ASN A 46 14.81 6.79 -5.66
N ASP A 47 14.85 7.33 -6.88
CA ASP A 47 16.03 7.49 -7.73
C ASP A 47 16.65 6.16 -8.20
N TRP A 48 15.87 5.06 -8.14
CA TRP A 48 16.27 3.80 -8.73
C TRP A 48 16.05 3.80 -10.25
N ARG A 49 16.80 2.98 -10.97
CA ARG A 49 16.80 2.92 -12.44
C ARG A 49 15.59 2.20 -13.04
N ASN A 50 14.79 1.51 -12.23
CA ASN A 50 13.63 0.75 -12.67
C ASN A 50 12.47 0.96 -11.69
N GLU A 51 11.76 2.08 -11.83
CA GLU A 51 10.75 2.52 -10.86
C GLU A 51 9.33 2.10 -11.23
N TRP A 52 9.13 1.21 -12.21
CA TRP A 52 7.80 0.76 -12.56
C TRP A 52 7.26 -0.21 -11.50
N ALA A 53 6.00 -0.02 -11.11
CA ALA A 53 5.30 -0.93 -10.22
C ALA A 53 3.87 -1.12 -10.74
N TYR A 54 3.33 -2.32 -10.52
CA TYR A 54 1.98 -2.70 -10.92
C TYR A 54 1.15 -3.04 -9.69
N TRP A 55 -0.15 -2.78 -9.77
CA TRP A 55 -1.12 -3.20 -8.77
C TRP A 55 -2.01 -4.27 -9.38
N HIS A 56 -2.04 -5.46 -8.77
CA HIS A 56 -2.87 -6.56 -9.26
C HIS A 56 -4.29 -6.52 -8.69
N THR A 57 -4.41 -6.53 -7.36
CA THR A 57 -5.69 -6.57 -6.66
C THR A 57 -5.69 -5.60 -5.48
N VAL A 58 -6.73 -4.76 -5.38
CA VAL A 58 -6.98 -3.90 -4.22
C VAL A 58 -8.37 -4.23 -3.69
N LYS A 59 -8.44 -4.61 -2.41
CA LYS A 59 -9.68 -5.01 -1.74
C LYS A 59 -9.76 -4.39 -0.36
N VAL A 60 -10.94 -3.88 -0.01
CA VAL A 60 -11.32 -3.58 1.37
C VAL A 60 -12.11 -4.79 1.86
N VAL A 61 -11.70 -5.37 2.97
CA VAL A 61 -12.33 -6.56 3.55
C VAL A 61 -12.75 -6.29 4.99
N THR A 62 -13.91 -6.80 5.38
CA THR A 62 -14.35 -6.83 6.77
C THR A 62 -14.03 -8.21 7.33
N ARG A 63 -13.38 -8.26 8.49
CA ARG A 63 -13.14 -9.51 9.24
C ARG A 63 -14.06 -9.53 10.48
N PRO A 64 -14.57 -10.72 10.88
CA PRO A 64 -15.36 -10.87 12.09
C PRO A 64 -14.63 -10.43 13.36
#